data_AF-A0A1W1E9U8-F1
#
_entry.id   AF-A0A1W1E9U8-F1
#
_cell.length_a   1.000
_cell.length_b   1.000
_cell.length_c   1.000
_cell.angle_alpha   90.00
_cell.angle_beta   90.00
_cell.angle_gamma   90.00
#
_symmetry.space_group_name_H-M   'P 1'
#
loop_
_entity.id
_entity.type
_entity.pdbx_description
1 polymer ?
#
loop_
_entity_poly.entity_id
_entity_poly.type
_entity_poly.pdbx_seq_one_letter_code
_entity_poly.pdbx_strand_id
1 'polypeptide(L)'
;MQSSFETIEEALDVLELPKLVTKKDIQKQYRFLAKKYHPDFGGDAAEMERINAAYKLLMKYIEEFRYTFDEDEVSRQFPGVDHARRFRP
;
A
#
# COMPACT_ATOMS: atom_id res chain seq x y z
N MET A 1 6.56 14.30 17.91
CA MET A 1 7.05 13.36 16.88
C MET A 1 5.84 12.58 16.42
N GLN A 2 5.47 12.66 15.14
CA GLN A 2 4.47 11.75 14.60
C GLN A 2 5.01 10.32 14.69
N SER A 3 4.13 9.36 15.01
CA SER A 3 4.48 7.95 14.99
C SER A 3 4.56 7.44 13.54
N SER A 4 5.33 6.37 13.30
CA SER A 4 5.36 5.70 11.99
C SER A 4 3.98 5.18 11.54
N PHE A 5 3.06 4.99 12.50
CA PHE A 5 1.69 4.56 12.21
C PHE A 5 0.85 5.71 11.65
N GLU A 6 0.87 6.87 12.30
CA GLU A 6 0.14 8.07 11.87
C GLU A 6 0.56 8.50 10.46
N THR A 7 1.87 8.44 10.15
CA THR A 7 2.37 8.82 8.81
C THR A 7 1.92 7.86 7.71
N ILE A 8 1.72 6.56 8.03
CA ILE A 8 1.18 5.58 7.08
C ILE A 8 -0.32 5.79 6.88
N GLU A 9 -1.09 6.06 7.93
CA GLU A 9 -2.52 6.36 7.81
C GLU A 9 -2.75 7.62 6.97
N GLU A 10 -2.02 8.70 7.23
CA GLU A 10 -2.09 9.93 6.43
C GLU A 10 -1.75 9.66 4.95
N ALA A 11 -0.75 8.82 4.67
CA ALA A 11 -0.38 8.47 3.30
C ALA A 11 -1.44 7.61 2.59
N LEU A 12 -2.14 6.74 3.32
CA LEU A 12 -3.28 5.99 2.78
C LEU A 12 -4.45 6.94 2.46
N ASP A 13 -4.72 7.90 3.33
CA ASP A 13 -5.77 8.92 3.12
C ASP A 13 -5.47 9.80 1.90
N VAL A 14 -4.23 10.28 1.75
CA VAL A 14 -3.80 11.07 0.58
C VAL A 14 -3.95 10.29 -0.73
N LEU A 15 -3.71 8.98 -0.70
CA LEU A 15 -3.90 8.12 -1.87
C LEU A 15 -5.33 7.58 -2.02
N GLU A 16 -6.25 7.92 -1.13
CA GLU A 16 -7.63 7.43 -1.11
C GLU A 16 -7.69 5.88 -1.07
N LEU A 17 -6.82 5.25 -0.27
CA LEU A 17 -6.67 3.79 -0.17
C LEU A 17 -7.18 3.23 1.16
N PRO A 18 -7.82 2.05 1.17
CA PRO A 18 -8.13 1.34 2.41
C PRO A 18 -6.87 0.74 3.05
N LYS A 19 -6.96 0.33 4.32
CA LYS A 19 -5.85 -0.28 5.07
C LYS A 19 -5.40 -1.65 4.52
N LEU A 20 -6.27 -2.35 3.80
CA LEU A 20 -5.97 -3.65 3.19
C LEU A 20 -5.80 -3.49 1.67
N VAL A 21 -4.56 -3.31 1.24
CA VAL A 21 -4.19 -3.06 -0.16
C VAL A 21 -2.93 -3.82 -0.54
N THR A 22 -2.80 -4.14 -1.83
CA THR A 22 -1.58 -4.71 -2.38
C THR A 22 -0.66 -3.62 -2.94
N LYS A 23 0.63 -3.95 -3.15
CA LYS A 23 1.57 -3.10 -3.89
C LYS A 23 1.01 -2.66 -5.25
N LYS A 24 0.29 -3.55 -5.94
CA LYS A 24 -0.33 -3.25 -7.25
C LYS A 24 -1.45 -2.22 -7.13
N ASP A 25 -2.24 -2.28 -6.07
CA ASP A 25 -3.33 -1.32 -5.81
C ASP A 25 -2.76 0.08 -5.55
N ILE A 26 -1.72 0.18 -4.71
CA ILE A 26 -1.01 1.44 -4.44
C ILE A 26 -0.50 2.06 -5.74
N GLN A 27 0.19 1.28 -6.57
CA GLN A 27 0.72 1.75 -7.85
C GLN A 27 -0.38 2.17 -8.84
N LYS A 28 -1.48 1.43 -8.88
CA LYS A 28 -2.62 1.74 -9.76
C LYS A 28 -3.27 3.06 -9.34
N GLN A 29 -3.49 3.24 -8.05
CA GLN A 29 -4.13 4.42 -7.50
C GLN A 29 -3.24 5.66 -7.62
N TYR A 30 -1.95 5.53 -7.36
CA TYR A 30 -0.98 6.59 -7.63
C TYR A 30 -1.02 7.06 -9.08
N ARG A 31 -0.99 6.14 -10.07
CA ARG A 31 -1.07 6.53 -11.49
C ARG A 31 -2.36 7.25 -11.84
N PHE A 32 -3.48 6.84 -11.22
CA PHE A 32 -4.78 7.48 -11.41
C PHE A 32 -4.78 8.91 -10.86
N LEU A 33 -4.36 9.10 -9.61
CA LEU A 33 -4.30 10.41 -8.97
C LEU A 33 -3.26 11.33 -9.64
N ALA A 34 -2.09 10.80 -9.99
CA ALA A 34 -1.06 11.55 -10.71
C ALA A 34 -1.61 12.11 -12.01
N LYS A 35 -2.31 11.32 -12.82
CA LYS A 35 -2.93 11.80 -14.06
C LYS A 35 -3.99 12.88 -13.82
N LYS A 36 -4.73 12.79 -12.71
CA LYS A 36 -5.80 13.73 -12.34
C LYS A 36 -5.24 15.08 -11.85
N TYR A 37 -4.14 15.07 -11.09
CA TYR A 37 -3.60 16.25 -10.42
C TYR A 37 -2.30 16.78 -11.04
N HIS A 38 -1.79 16.17 -12.12
CA HIS A 38 -0.56 16.66 -12.77
C HIS A 38 -0.73 18.10 -13.28
N PRO A 39 0.23 19.00 -13.03
CA PRO A 39 0.16 20.39 -13.49
C PRO A 39 0.07 20.50 -15.02
N ASP A 40 0.71 19.61 -15.78
CA ASP A 40 0.61 19.58 -17.24
C ASP A 40 -0.82 19.37 -17.78
N PHE A 41 -1.72 18.82 -16.95
CA PHE A 41 -3.14 18.64 -17.28
C PHE A 41 -4.05 19.66 -16.57
N GLY A 42 -3.49 20.75 -16.02
CA GLY A 42 -4.22 21.78 -15.28
C GLY A 42 -4.48 21.44 -13.82
N GLY A 43 -3.76 20.46 -13.26
CA GLY A 43 -3.81 20.14 -11.83
C GLY A 43 -2.93 21.04 -10.96
N ASP A 44 -2.93 20.75 -9.65
CA ASP A 44 -2.16 21.51 -8.66
C ASP A 44 -0.83 20.83 -8.34
N ALA A 45 0.26 21.58 -8.46
CA ALA A 45 1.61 21.11 -8.15
C ALA A 45 1.76 20.73 -6.67
N ALA A 46 1.13 21.47 -5.76
CA ALA A 46 1.20 21.17 -4.32
C ALA A 46 0.48 19.85 -4.01
N GLU A 47 -0.68 19.61 -4.61
CA GLU A 47 -1.40 18.35 -4.46
C GLU A 47 -0.63 17.17 -5.08
N MET A 48 -0.03 17.38 -6.25
CA MET A 48 0.83 16.37 -6.87
C MET A 48 2.06 16.02 -5.99
N GLU A 49 2.64 17.01 -5.30
CA GLU A 49 3.73 16.80 -4.36
C GLU A 49 3.29 15.94 -3.16
N ARG A 50 2.10 16.19 -2.60
CA ARG A 50 1.52 15.35 -1.52
C ARG A 50 1.33 13.91 -1.97
N ILE A 51 0.73 13.70 -3.14
CA ILE A 51 0.53 12.37 -3.74
C ILE A 51 1.87 11.64 -3.91
N ASN A 52 2.89 12.34 -4.41
CA ASN A 52 4.24 11.79 -4.57
C ASN A 52 4.88 11.39 -3.24
N ALA A 53 4.73 12.22 -2.21
CA ALA A 53 5.29 11.97 -0.89
C ALA A 53 4.63 10.74 -0.24
N ALA A 54 3.30 10.66 -0.28
CA ALA A 54 2.53 9.54 0.23
C ALA A 54 2.91 8.22 -0.47
N TYR A 55 2.99 8.25 -1.81
CA TYR A 55 3.42 7.08 -2.60
C TYR A 55 4.83 6.61 -2.22
N LYS A 56 5.80 7.53 -2.14
CA LYS A 56 7.18 7.18 -1.75
C LYS A 56 7.24 6.56 -0.37
N LEU A 57 6.48 7.08 0.60
CA LEU A 57 6.44 6.56 1.96
C LEU A 57 5.89 5.13 1.99
N LEU A 58 4.72 4.88 1.39
CA LEU A 58 4.13 3.54 1.38
C LEU A 58 5.02 2.53 0.64
N MET A 59 5.62 2.93 -0.48
CA MET A 59 6.55 2.09 -1.23
C MET A 59 7.79 1.72 -0.42
N LYS A 60 8.37 2.70 0.29
CA LYS A 60 9.50 2.43 1.18
C LYS A 60 9.10 1.45 2.28
N TYR A 61 7.96 1.68 2.93
CA TYR A 61 7.46 0.81 4.00
C TYR A 61 7.31 -0.65 3.56
N ILE A 62 6.68 -0.89 2.38
CA ILE A 62 6.47 -2.26 1.89
C ILE A 62 7.75 -2.91 1.35
N GLU A 63 8.70 -2.13 0.82
CA GLU A 63 9.98 -2.65 0.30
C GLU A 63 10.97 -2.99 1.42
N GLU A 64 10.86 -2.34 2.57
CA GLU A 64 11.63 -2.65 3.79
C GLU A 64 10.96 -3.72 4.66
N PHE A 65 9.78 -4.23 4.26
CA PHE A 65 9.05 -5.24 5.02
C PHE A 65 9.87 -6.52 5.14
N ARG A 66 9.97 -7.03 6.37
CA ARG A 66 10.64 -8.30 6.67
C ARG A 66 9.61 -9.39 6.82
N TYR A 67 9.91 -10.54 6.24
CA TYR A 67 9.06 -11.72 6.25
C TYR A 67 9.74 -12.79 7.10
N THR A 68 8.97 -13.47 7.95
CA THR A 68 9.44 -14.67 8.68
C THR A 68 9.29 -15.93 7.83
N PHE A 69 8.38 -15.91 6.85
CA PHE A 69 7.98 -17.07 6.03
C PHE A 69 7.52 -18.28 6.85
N ASP A 70 7.07 -18.08 8.09
CA ASP A 70 6.48 -19.14 8.89
C ASP A 70 5.04 -19.47 8.46
N GLU A 71 4.52 -20.59 8.96
CA GLU A 71 3.19 -21.10 8.61
C GLU A 71 2.08 -20.10 9.01
N ASP A 72 2.24 -19.41 10.14
CA ASP A 72 1.27 -18.42 10.63
C ASP A 72 1.23 -17.16 9.75
N GLU A 73 2.38 -16.67 9.27
CA GLU A 73 2.47 -15.55 8.34
C GLU A 73 1.86 -15.92 6.98
N VAL A 74 2.25 -17.08 6.43
CA VAL A 74 1.77 -17.55 5.12
C VAL A 74 0.26 -17.79 5.15
N SER A 75 -0.28 -18.39 6.21
CA SER A 75 -1.72 -18.62 6.37
C SER A 75 -2.52 -17.32 6.44
N ARG A 76 -2.00 -16.29 7.11
CA ARG A 76 -2.63 -14.96 7.16
C ARG A 76 -2.61 -14.24 5.80
N GLN A 77 -1.51 -14.34 5.05
CA GLN A 77 -1.39 -13.71 3.74
C GLN A 77 -2.15 -14.46 2.65
N PHE A 78 -2.28 -15.79 2.77
CA PHE A 78 -2.94 -16.66 1.81
C PHE A 78 -3.88 -17.67 2.51
N PRO A 79 -5.06 -17.23 2.98
CA PRO A 79 -5.95 -18.05 3.81
C PRO A 79 -6.56 -19.28 3.08
N GLY A 80 -6.31 -19.47 1.79
CA GLY A 80 -6.82 -20.58 0.97
C GLY A 80 -5.80 -21.65 0.58
N VAL A 81 -4.52 -21.51 0.94
CA VAL A 81 -3.48 -22.50 0.53
C VAL A 81 -3.47 -23.71 1.47
N ASP A 82 -4.13 -23.61 2.63
CA ASP A 82 -4.11 -24.63 3.69
C ASP A 82 -5.26 -25.66 3.58
N HIS A 83 -5.90 -25.77 2.42
CA HIS A 83 -6.94 -26.78 2.18
C HIS A 83 -6.39 -28.20 1.94
N ALA A 84 -5.08 -28.36 1.70
CA ALA A 84 -4.49 -29.65 1.34
C ALA A 84 -4.07 -30.52 2.54
N ARG A 85 -4.00 -29.97 3.77
CA ARG A 85 -3.50 -30.71 4.95
C ARG A 85 -4.59 -31.27 5.86
N ARG A 86 -5.81 -30.71 5.83
CA ARG A 86 -6.94 -31.16 6.68
C ARG A 86 -7.73 -32.36 6.13
N PHE A 87 -7.46 -32.80 4.90
CA PHE A 87 -8.14 -33.93 4.27
C PHE A 87 -7.19 -35.09 3.91
N ARG A 88 -6.22 -35.39 4.79
CA ARG A 88 -5.60 -36.72 4.76
C ARG A 88 -6.43 -37.66 5.66
N PRO A 89 -7.00 -38.76 5.13
CA PRO A 89 -7.75 -39.75 5.91
C PRO A 89 -6.86 -40.50 6.90
#